data_AF-A0A7S2YEL0-F1
#
_entry.id   AF-A0A7S2YEL0-F1
#
_cell.length_a   1.000
_cell.length_b   1.000
_cell.length_c   1.000
_cell.angle_alpha   90.00
_cell.angle_beta   90.00
_cell.angle_gamma   90.00
#
_symmetry.space_group_name_H-M   'P 1'
#
loop_
_entity.id
_entity.type
_entity.pdbx_description
1 polymer ?
#
loop_
_entity_poly.entity_id
_entity_poly.type
_entity_poly.pdbx_seq_one_letter_code
_entity_poly.pdbx_strand_id
1 'polypeptide(L)'
;YLRQTPCFFWAPLPDNSDEPDTKKAKLTNPPNTIAELVKPAIQDLNPLLGECEIVPQDIDHLTADILADYSVICASHVTPTQLLALSQKLTPAQKLVWIDSFGWHGSCWFDLGAQHSYRPEQGKELLDPQPLQPHISISDMYQIPL
;
A
#
# COMPACT_ATOMS: atom_id res chain seq x y z
N TYR A 1 9.71 7.93 -17.77
CA TYR A 1 8.57 7.00 -17.81
C TYR A 1 8.40 6.45 -16.42
N LEU A 2 7.47 7.00 -15.63
CA LEU A 2 7.17 6.54 -14.27
C LEU A 2 6.54 5.14 -14.37
N ARG A 3 7.04 4.17 -13.61
CA ARG A 3 6.44 2.83 -13.52
C ARG A 3 5.04 2.99 -12.89
N GLN A 4 4.00 2.62 -13.63
CA GLN A 4 2.60 2.68 -13.17
C GLN A 4 2.14 1.38 -12.49
N THR A 5 3.08 0.51 -12.14
CA THR A 5 2.77 -0.81 -11.59
C THR A 5 2.66 -0.75 -10.07
N PRO A 6 1.60 -1.31 -9.46
CA PRO A 6 1.51 -1.44 -8.00
C PRO A 6 2.51 -2.50 -7.49
N CYS A 7 3.10 -2.25 -6.32
CA CYS A 7 3.93 -3.22 -5.58
C CYS A 7 3.38 -3.45 -4.16
N PHE A 8 3.68 -4.62 -3.59
CA PHE A 8 3.31 -4.99 -2.22
C PHE A 8 4.55 -5.37 -1.38
N PHE A 9 4.48 -5.12 -0.06
CA PHE A 9 5.48 -5.51 0.94
C PHE A 9 4.78 -6.33 2.05
N TRP A 10 5.42 -7.39 2.58
CA TRP A 10 4.90 -8.16 3.73
C TRP A 10 6.01 -8.73 4.63
N ALA A 11 5.60 -9.15 5.83
CA ALA A 11 6.37 -9.98 6.76
C ALA A 11 6.13 -11.49 6.51
N PRO A 12 7.09 -12.38 6.86
CA PRO A 12 7.00 -13.82 6.61
C PRO A 12 5.89 -14.51 7.40
N LEU A 13 5.36 -15.61 6.83
CA LEU A 13 4.34 -16.46 7.46
C LEU A 13 4.93 -17.25 8.65
N PRO A 14 4.15 -17.49 9.72
CA PRO A 14 4.54 -18.40 10.78
C PRO A 14 4.55 -19.85 10.29
N ASP A 15 5.55 -20.61 10.72
CA ASP A 15 5.79 -22.01 10.35
C ASP A 15 4.73 -22.91 11.03
N ASN A 16 3.74 -23.38 10.27
CA ASN A 16 2.70 -24.29 10.76
C ASN A 16 3.13 -25.74 10.48
N SER A 17 3.88 -26.34 11.41
CA SER A 17 4.41 -27.70 11.27
C SER A 17 3.47 -28.83 11.68
N ASP A 18 2.18 -28.59 11.99
CA ASP A 18 1.31 -29.60 12.61
C ASP A 18 -0.11 -29.75 11.99
N GLU A 19 -0.23 -30.13 10.71
CA GLU A 19 -1.50 -30.71 10.19
C GLU A 19 -1.28 -31.93 9.27
N PRO A 20 -2.16 -32.96 9.30
CA PRO A 20 -1.93 -34.24 8.67
C PRO A 20 -2.21 -34.26 7.15
N ASP A 21 -1.40 -35.03 6.44
CA ASP A 21 -1.33 -35.20 4.98
C ASP A 21 -2.67 -35.56 4.32
N THR A 22 -3.32 -34.58 3.70
CA THR A 22 -4.16 -34.80 2.51
C THR A 22 -3.28 -34.61 1.28
N LYS A 23 -3.29 -35.60 0.36
CA LYS A 23 -2.51 -35.60 -0.89
C LYS A 23 -2.85 -34.40 -1.78
N LYS A 24 -2.32 -33.23 -1.45
CA LYS A 24 -2.24 -32.07 -2.33
C LYS A 24 -1.09 -32.33 -3.30
N ALA A 25 -1.33 -32.05 -4.57
CA ALA A 25 -0.27 -32.09 -5.58
C ALA A 25 0.91 -31.26 -5.03
N LYS A 26 2.07 -31.90 -4.89
CA LYS A 26 3.30 -31.23 -4.46
C LYS A 26 3.64 -30.20 -5.52
N LEU A 27 3.29 -28.94 -5.26
CA LEU A 27 3.86 -27.81 -5.98
C LEU A 27 5.37 -27.89 -5.78
N THR A 28 6.10 -28.01 -6.88
CA THR A 28 7.57 -28.17 -6.88
C THR A 28 8.29 -27.00 -6.25
N ASN A 29 7.64 -25.84 -6.15
CA ASN A 29 8.02 -24.70 -5.32
C ASN A 29 6.75 -24.12 -4.68
N PRO A 30 6.45 -24.41 -3.40
CA PRO A 30 5.34 -23.75 -2.72
C PRO A 30 5.63 -22.24 -2.60
N PRO A 31 4.63 -21.37 -2.77
CA PRO A 31 4.82 -19.94 -2.53
C PRO A 31 5.24 -19.75 -1.08
N ASN A 32 6.33 -19.02 -0.86
CA ASN A 32 6.87 -18.74 0.46
C ASN A 32 6.06 -17.66 1.19
N THR A 33 5.12 -17.04 0.49
CA THR A 33 4.54 -15.77 0.90
C THR A 33 3.12 -15.54 0.40
N ILE A 34 2.38 -14.66 1.08
CA ILE A 34 0.97 -14.40 0.78
C ILE A 34 0.79 -13.81 -0.62
N ALA A 35 1.54 -12.78 -1.04
CA ALA A 35 1.28 -12.25 -2.38
C ALA A 35 2.00 -12.96 -3.52
N GLU A 36 2.92 -13.91 -3.31
CA GLU A 36 3.20 -14.92 -4.35
C GLU A 36 1.95 -15.77 -4.62
N LEU A 37 1.20 -16.12 -3.57
CA LEU A 37 -0.03 -16.90 -3.69
C LEU A 37 -1.18 -16.08 -4.34
N VAL A 38 -1.28 -14.79 -4.05
CA VAL A 38 -2.37 -13.93 -4.54
C VAL A 38 -2.04 -13.29 -5.91
N LYS A 39 -0.76 -13.15 -6.28
CA LYS A 39 -0.33 -12.50 -7.52
C LYS A 39 -1.03 -13.01 -8.80
N PRO A 40 -1.18 -14.34 -9.03
CA PRO A 40 -1.86 -14.84 -10.22
C PRO A 40 -3.31 -14.34 -10.32
N ALA A 41 -4.04 -14.40 -9.21
CA ALA A 41 -5.42 -13.94 -9.15
C ALA A 41 -5.54 -12.42 -9.41
N ILE A 42 -4.59 -11.61 -8.92
CA ILE A 42 -4.58 -10.16 -9.20
C ILE A 42 -4.32 -9.90 -10.69
N GLN A 43 -3.37 -10.61 -11.29
CA GLN A 43 -3.03 -10.41 -12.71
C GLN A 43 -4.17 -10.82 -13.65
N ASP A 44 -4.92 -11.85 -13.27
CA ASP A 44 -6.11 -12.29 -14.02
C ASP A 44 -7.26 -11.27 -13.99
N LEU A 45 -7.36 -10.42 -12.95
CA LEU A 45 -8.42 -9.42 -12.85
C LEU A 45 -8.32 -8.33 -13.94
N ASN A 46 -7.10 -7.92 -14.31
CA ASN A 46 -6.91 -6.93 -15.35
C ASN A 46 -5.55 -7.09 -16.07
N PRO A 47 -5.54 -7.75 -17.24
CA PRO A 47 -4.33 -7.95 -18.03
C PRO A 47 -3.64 -6.67 -18.51
N LEU A 48 -4.34 -5.52 -18.49
CA LEU A 48 -3.79 -4.24 -18.96
C LEU A 48 -2.87 -3.57 -17.94
N LEU A 49 -2.93 -3.97 -16.66
CA LEU A 49 -2.15 -3.35 -15.57
C LEU A 49 -0.68 -3.82 -15.50
N GLY A 50 -0.28 -4.77 -16.35
CA GLY A 50 1.08 -5.28 -16.41
C GLY A 50 1.40 -6.31 -15.32
N GLU A 51 2.69 -6.53 -15.07
CA GLU A 51 3.13 -7.45 -14.03
C GLU A 51 3.02 -6.83 -12.63
N CYS A 52 2.50 -7.61 -11.67
CA CYS A 52 2.54 -7.26 -10.26
C CYS A 52 3.93 -7.62 -9.71
N GLU A 53 4.80 -6.63 -9.54
CA GLU A 53 6.14 -6.81 -8.99
C GLU A 53 6.06 -7.04 -7.48
N ILE A 54 6.76 -8.07 -6.99
CA ILE A 54 6.88 -8.37 -5.57
C ILE A 54 8.30 -7.95 -5.17
N VAL A 55 8.41 -7.04 -4.22
CA VAL A 55 9.70 -6.61 -3.69
C VAL A 55 9.91 -7.31 -2.34
N PRO A 56 10.82 -8.30 -2.25
CA PRO A 56 11.02 -9.10 -1.03
C PRO A 56 11.90 -8.33 -0.03
N GLN A 57 11.46 -7.15 0.37
CA GLN A 57 12.16 -6.30 1.31
C GLN A 57 11.26 -5.93 2.48
N ASP A 58 11.84 -5.98 3.67
CA ASP A 58 11.15 -5.55 4.88
C ASP A 58 10.90 -4.03 4.85
N ILE A 59 9.77 -3.62 5.41
CA ILE A 59 9.31 -2.22 5.46
C ILE A 59 10.35 -1.26 6.06
N ASP A 60 11.12 -1.72 7.05
CA ASP A 60 12.12 -0.89 7.74
C ASP A 60 13.30 -0.57 6.81
N HIS A 61 13.55 -1.44 5.83
CA HIS A 61 14.63 -1.29 4.85
C HIS A 61 14.21 -0.58 3.57
N LEU A 62 12.95 -0.17 3.43
CA LEU A 62 12.49 0.58 2.25
C LEU A 62 13.15 1.96 2.20
N THR A 63 13.74 2.28 1.05
CA THR A 63 14.40 3.57 0.81
C THR A 63 13.51 4.48 -0.02
N ALA A 64 13.78 5.79 0.02
CA ALA A 64 13.09 6.77 -0.81
C ALA A 64 13.24 6.44 -2.31
N ASP A 65 14.41 5.93 -2.73
CA ASP A 65 14.66 5.55 -4.13
C ASP A 65 13.75 4.41 -4.60
N ILE A 66 13.49 3.42 -3.74
CA ILE A 66 12.57 2.32 -4.05
C ILE A 66 11.14 2.86 -4.14
N LEU A 67 10.76 3.74 -3.22
CA LEU A 67 9.41 4.30 -3.17
C LEU A 67 9.16 5.31 -4.31
N ALA A 68 10.19 5.95 -4.87
CA ALA A 68 10.07 6.99 -5.88
C ALA A 68 9.34 6.55 -7.16
N ASP A 69 9.40 5.25 -7.48
CA ASP A 69 8.70 4.68 -8.63
C ASP A 69 7.17 4.62 -8.43
N TYR A 70 6.67 4.76 -7.20
CA TYR A 70 5.26 4.57 -6.86
C TYR A 70 4.56 5.89 -6.54
N SER A 71 3.54 6.23 -7.31
CA SER A 71 2.73 7.45 -7.07
C SER A 71 1.81 7.33 -5.84
N VAL A 72 1.44 6.11 -5.49
CA VAL A 72 0.52 5.79 -4.40
C VAL A 72 1.08 4.59 -3.64
N ILE A 73 1.23 4.74 -2.33
CA ILE A 73 1.70 3.71 -1.42
C ILE A 73 0.52 3.33 -0.54
N CYS A 74 0.15 2.06 -0.55
CA CYS A 74 -0.88 1.51 0.34
C CYS A 74 -0.19 0.65 1.40
N ALA A 75 -0.35 1.01 2.67
CA ALA A 75 0.23 0.30 3.80
C ALA A 75 -0.88 -0.34 4.65
N SER A 76 -0.78 -1.65 4.88
CA SER A 76 -1.67 -2.39 5.77
C SER A 76 -0.86 -3.29 6.71
N HIS A 77 -1.40 -3.55 7.90
CA HIS A 77 -0.72 -4.34 8.94
C HIS A 77 0.68 -3.83 9.30
N VAL A 78 0.84 -2.50 9.32
CA VAL A 78 2.09 -1.82 9.71
C VAL A 78 1.92 -1.14 11.05
N THR A 79 2.97 -1.11 11.86
CA THR A 79 2.94 -0.39 13.13
C THR A 79 2.87 1.13 12.92
N PRO A 80 2.37 1.91 13.89
CA PRO A 80 2.39 3.37 13.79
C PRO A 80 3.80 3.94 13.56
N THR A 81 4.82 3.38 14.20
CA THR A 81 6.22 3.80 14.02
C THR A 81 6.68 3.59 12.57
N GLN A 82 6.37 2.44 11.97
CA GLN A 82 6.67 2.14 10.57
C GLN A 82 5.93 3.07 9.62
N LEU A 83 4.66 3.35 9.91
CA LEU A 83 3.85 4.26 9.11
C LEU A 83 4.42 5.69 9.12
N LEU A 84 4.84 6.19 10.28
CA LEU A 84 5.48 7.50 10.41
C LEU A 84 6.83 7.54 9.66
N ALA A 85 7.64 6.48 9.80
CA ALA A 85 8.90 6.36 9.07
C ALA A 85 8.71 6.30 7.54
N LEU A 86 7.64 5.64 7.06
CA LEU A 86 7.27 5.65 5.64
C LEU A 86 6.88 7.05 5.19
N SER A 87 5.99 7.73 5.93
CA SER A 87 5.50 9.08 5.60
C SER A 87 6.66 10.07 5.39
N GLN A 88 7.72 9.99 6.20
CA GLN A 88 8.91 10.85 6.08
C GLN A 88 9.78 10.58 4.83
N LYS A 89 9.66 9.39 4.21
CA LYS A 89 10.43 9.02 3.02
C LYS A 89 9.75 9.44 1.71
N LEU A 90 8.49 9.90 1.77
CA LEU A 90 7.69 10.22 0.59
C LEU A 90 7.88 11.66 0.12
N THR A 91 7.77 11.86 -1.18
CA THR A 91 7.77 13.19 -1.79
C THR A 91 6.39 13.85 -1.70
N PRO A 92 6.31 15.19 -1.79
CA PRO A 92 5.04 15.92 -1.73
C PRO A 92 3.99 15.56 -2.80
N ALA A 93 4.39 14.87 -3.87
CA ALA A 93 3.50 14.43 -4.96
C ALA A 93 2.95 13.02 -4.76
N GLN A 94 3.56 12.24 -3.86
CA GLN A 94 3.15 10.87 -3.57
C GLN A 94 2.02 10.84 -2.56
N LYS A 95 1.23 9.76 -2.62
CA LYS A 95 0.11 9.53 -1.71
C LYS A 95 0.42 8.34 -0.80
N LEU A 96 0.04 8.43 0.46
CA LEU A 96 0.09 7.34 1.42
C LEU A 96 -1.32 7.05 1.93
N VAL A 97 -1.75 5.81 1.72
CA VAL A 97 -3.00 5.29 2.26
C VAL A 97 -2.64 4.25 3.30
N TRP A 98 -3.02 4.48 4.54
CA TRP A 98 -2.94 3.47 5.58
C TRP A 98 -4.32 2.88 5.80
N ILE A 99 -4.42 1.57 5.86
CA ILE A 99 -5.67 0.87 6.15
C ILE A 99 -5.40 -0.36 7.01
N ASP A 100 -6.15 -0.49 8.08
CA ASP A 100 -6.06 -1.67 8.94
C ASP A 100 -7.42 -2.02 9.55
N SER A 101 -7.56 -3.29 9.92
CA SER A 101 -8.77 -3.86 10.51
C SER A 101 -8.44 -4.63 11.78
N PHE A 102 -9.16 -4.31 12.86
CA PHE A 102 -8.99 -4.88 14.19
C PHE A 102 -10.32 -5.53 14.63
N GLY A 103 -10.56 -6.75 14.16
CA GLY A 103 -11.81 -7.48 14.40
C GLY A 103 -13.00 -6.81 13.70
N TRP A 104 -13.92 -6.24 14.47
CA TRP A 104 -15.14 -5.57 13.95
C TRP A 104 -14.91 -4.08 13.62
N HIS A 105 -13.72 -3.57 13.90
CA HIS A 105 -13.35 -2.19 13.66
C HIS A 105 -12.37 -2.09 12.50
N GLY A 106 -12.43 -0.97 11.78
CA GLY A 106 -11.47 -0.63 10.74
C GLY A 106 -11.12 0.85 10.83
N SER A 107 -9.91 1.19 10.42
CA SER A 107 -9.45 2.58 10.30
C SER A 107 -8.71 2.75 8.98
N CYS A 108 -8.82 3.95 8.41
CA CYS A 108 -8.08 4.31 7.23
C CYS A 108 -7.68 5.78 7.27
N TRP A 109 -6.42 6.06 6.96
CA TRP A 109 -5.87 7.41 6.89
C TRP A 109 -5.36 7.67 5.47
N PHE A 110 -5.61 8.89 4.98
CA PHE A 110 -5.22 9.31 3.64
C PHE A 110 -4.33 10.55 3.71
N ASP A 111 -3.07 10.40 3.33
CA ASP A 111 -2.17 11.50 3.02
C ASP A 111 -2.07 11.62 1.50
N LEU A 112 -2.69 12.65 0.94
CA LEU A 112 -2.70 12.84 -0.52
C LEU A 112 -1.45 13.58 -1.03
N GLY A 113 -0.58 14.02 -0.13
CA GLY A 113 0.58 14.84 -0.44
C GLY A 113 0.25 16.33 -0.58
N ALA A 114 1.22 17.18 -0.24
CA ALA A 114 1.04 18.64 -0.25
C ALA A 114 0.83 19.23 -1.65
N GLN A 115 1.16 18.49 -2.72
CA GLN A 115 0.95 18.91 -4.11
C GLN A 115 -0.35 18.35 -4.71
N HIS A 116 -1.21 17.70 -3.91
CA HIS A 116 -2.47 17.19 -4.42
C HIS A 116 -3.41 18.31 -4.85
N SER A 117 -3.88 18.24 -6.09
CA SER A 117 -5.02 19.01 -6.58
C SER A 117 -6.20 18.06 -6.80
N TYR A 118 -7.37 18.45 -6.29
CA TYR A 118 -8.63 17.77 -6.58
C TYR A 118 -9.45 18.63 -7.54
N ARG A 119 -10.36 18.00 -8.28
CA ARG A 119 -11.28 18.72 -9.16
C ARG A 119 -12.67 18.68 -8.52
N PRO A 120 -13.20 19.80 -7.99
CA PRO A 120 -14.51 19.80 -7.39
C PRO A 120 -15.59 19.53 -8.44
N GLU A 121 -16.62 18.79 -8.04
CA GLU A 121 -17.82 18.56 -8.84
C GLU A 121 -18.96 19.43 -8.31
N GLN A 122 -19.61 20.18 -9.20
CA GLN A 122 -20.84 20.90 -8.91
C GLN A 122 -21.95 20.35 -9.80
N GLY A 123 -22.78 19.46 -9.25
CA GLY A 123 -23.79 18.73 -10.03
C GLY A 123 -23.12 17.76 -11.01
N LYS A 124 -23.15 18.06 -12.31
CA LYS A 124 -22.48 17.28 -13.37
C LYS A 124 -21.27 17.99 -13.97
N GLU A 125 -20.99 19.22 -13.53
CA GLU A 125 -19.90 20.02 -14.05
C GLU A 125 -18.64 19.82 -13.22
N LEU A 126 -17.53 19.67 -13.93
CA LEU A 126 -16.19 19.60 -13.34
C LEU A 126 -15.61 21.01 -13.31
N LEU A 127 -15.35 21.53 -12.11
CA LEU A 127 -14.73 22.83 -11.92
C LEU A 127 -13.22 22.78 -12.18
N ASP A 128 -12.54 23.92 -12.06
CA ASP A 128 -11.08 23.94 -12.19
C ASP A 128 -10.41 23.20 -11.03
N PRO A 129 -9.26 22.51 -11.26
CA PRO A 129 -8.51 21.87 -10.20
C PRO A 129 -8.09 22.86 -9.11
N GLN A 130 -8.34 22.50 -7.85
CA GLN A 130 -7.98 23.27 -6.67
C GLN A 130 -7.02 22.47 -5.79
N PRO A 131 -6.00 23.11 -5.17
CA PRO A 131 -5.12 22.43 -4.23
C PRO A 131 -5.89 22.03 -2.98
N LEU A 132 -5.51 20.90 -2.37
CA LEU A 132 -6.02 20.50 -1.06
C LEU A 132 -5.45 21.44 0.02
N GLN A 133 -6.30 22.20 0.71
CA GLN A 133 -5.88 23.17 1.73
C GLN A 133 -6.79 23.11 2.98
N PRO A 134 -6.22 23.01 4.19
CA PRO A 134 -4.80 22.70 4.46
C PRO A 134 -4.48 21.23 4.15
N HIS A 135 -3.27 20.96 3.65
CA HIS A 135 -2.72 19.60 3.66
C HIS A 135 -2.39 19.22 5.11
N ILE A 136 -2.79 18.02 5.51
CA ILE A 136 -2.48 17.44 6.83
C ILE A 136 -1.77 16.12 6.56
N SER A 137 -0.51 16.01 6.96
CA SER A 137 0.25 14.77 6.77
C SER A 137 -0.21 13.68 7.74
N ILE A 138 0.12 12.42 7.47
CA ILE A 138 -0.10 11.33 8.46
C ILE A 138 0.63 11.60 9.78
N SER A 139 1.80 12.23 9.71
CA SER A 139 2.55 12.62 10.91
C SER A 139 1.80 13.65 11.75
N ASP A 140 1.15 14.61 11.10
CA ASP A 140 0.35 15.63 11.79
C ASP A 140 -0.96 15.03 12.32
N MET A 141 -1.63 14.17 11.54
CA MET A 141 -2.84 13.48 11.96
C MET A 141 -2.61 12.65 13.24
N TYR A 142 -1.45 12.01 13.36
CA TYR A 142 -1.10 11.21 14.55
C TYR A 142 -0.96 12.04 15.83
N GLN A 143 -0.67 13.34 15.71
CA GLN A 143 -0.44 14.23 16.86
C GLN A 143 -1.73 14.92 17.36
N ILE A 144 -2.86 14.74 16.66
CA ILE A 144 -4.12 15.37 17.03
C ILE A 144 -4.68 14.66 18.29
N PRO A 145 -4.92 15.38 19.41
CA PRO A 145 -5.56 14.80 20.58
C PRO A 145 -6.98 14.30 20.24
N LEU A 146 -7.34 13.12 20.76
CA LEU A 146 -8.69 12.56 20.67
C LEU A 146 -9.70 13.31 21.55
#